data_AF-A0A851DZB9-F1
#
_entry.id   AF-A0A851DZB9-F1
#
_cell.length_a   1.000
_cell.length_b   1.000
_cell.length_c   1.000
_cell.angle_alpha   90.00
_cell.angle_beta   90.00
_cell.angle_gamma   90.00
#
_symmetry.space_group_name_H-M   'P 1'
#
loop_
_entity.id
_entity.type
_entity.pdbx_description
1 polymer ?
#
loop_
_entity_poly.entity_id
_entity_poly.type
_entity_poly.pdbx_seq_one_letter_code
_entity_poly.pdbx_strand_id
1 'polypeptide(L)'
;ARGLLEGDTVTLRCRGWRNRTVTGVSFYRDEKELRVLGNGTELSLSPLQLNHSGRYRCRGSVYSDVSQVWKASVSVPVPVTV
;
A
#
# COMPACT_ATOMS: atom_id res chain seq x y z
N ALA A 1 13.74 -6.90 -14.58
CA ALA A 1 13.44 -6.06 -13.40
C ALA A 1 14.38 -6.50 -12.28
N ARG A 2 15.04 -5.58 -11.59
CA ARG A 2 15.85 -5.92 -10.41
C ARG A 2 14.89 -6.27 -9.26
N GLY A 3 15.13 -7.40 -8.58
CA GLY A 3 14.33 -7.80 -7.42
C GLY A 3 14.58 -6.88 -6.22
N LEU A 4 13.68 -6.91 -5.24
CA LEU A 4 13.87 -6.22 -3.96
C LEU A 4 14.74 -7.11 -3.07
N LEU A 5 15.82 -6.56 -2.54
CA LEU A 5 16.78 -7.26 -1.68
C LEU A 5 16.58 -6.88 -0.20
N GLU A 6 17.04 -7.72 0.72
CA GLU A 6 17.15 -7.31 2.12
C GLU A 6 18.03 -6.07 2.26
N GLY A 7 17.63 -5.15 3.14
CA GLY A 7 18.28 -3.85 3.32
C GLY A 7 17.81 -2.76 2.34
N ASP A 8 17.12 -3.11 1.25
CA ASP A 8 16.52 -2.11 0.36
C ASP A 8 15.46 -1.27 1.11
N THR A 9 15.15 -0.11 0.55
CA THR A 9 14.02 0.72 0.99
C THR A 9 12.98 0.77 -0.11
N VAL A 10 11.74 0.41 0.23
CA VAL A 10 10.61 0.53 -0.71
C VAL A 10 9.49 1.35 -0.08
N THR A 11 8.90 2.23 -0.88
CA THR A 11 7.73 3.02 -0.47
C THR A 11 6.52 2.58 -1.26
N LEU A 12 5.53 2.04 -0.56
CA LEU A 12 4.23 1.71 -1.12
C LEU A 12 3.35 2.96 -1.08
N ARG A 13 2.77 3.34 -2.21
CA ARG A 13 1.88 4.51 -2.32
C ARG A 13 0.47 4.10 -2.71
N CYS A 14 -0.49 4.46 -1.87
CA CYS A 14 -1.91 4.32 -2.17
C CYS A 14 -2.36 5.46 -3.08
N ARG A 15 -2.92 5.12 -4.25
CA ARG A 15 -3.36 6.10 -5.26
C ARG A 15 -4.81 5.88 -5.63
N GLY A 16 -5.56 6.98 -5.71
CA GLY A 16 -6.92 6.98 -6.25
C GLY A 16 -6.89 6.86 -7.77
N TRP A 17 -7.97 6.31 -8.34
CA TRP A 17 -8.16 6.28 -9.78
C TRP A 17 -8.04 7.69 -10.37
N ARG A 18 -7.33 7.86 -11.50
CA ARG A 18 -7.02 9.18 -12.10
C ARG A 18 -6.41 10.18 -11.11
N ASN A 19 -5.59 9.70 -10.17
CA ASN A 19 -4.95 10.52 -9.12
C ASN A 19 -5.94 11.30 -8.25
N ARG A 20 -7.18 10.84 -8.11
CA ARG A 20 -8.13 11.42 -7.15
C ARG A 20 -7.57 11.33 -5.73
N THR A 21 -7.89 12.33 -4.91
CA THR A 21 -7.51 12.36 -3.49
C THR A 21 -8.06 11.13 -2.76
N VAL A 22 -7.20 10.50 -1.97
CA VAL A 22 -7.53 9.37 -1.10
C VAL A 22 -7.32 9.81 0.35
N THR A 23 -8.27 9.50 1.22
CA THR A 23 -8.18 9.76 2.67
C THR A 23 -8.53 8.52 3.47
N GLY A 24 -8.22 8.50 4.77
CA GLY A 24 -8.50 7.36 5.65
C GLY A 24 -7.79 6.08 5.22
N VAL A 25 -6.54 6.16 4.79
CA VAL A 25 -5.84 5.01 4.17
C VAL A 25 -5.45 3.97 5.21
N SER A 26 -5.73 2.70 4.90
CA SER A 26 -5.22 1.52 5.61
C SER A 26 -4.48 0.59 4.65
N PHE A 27 -3.31 0.12 5.05
CA PHE A 27 -2.52 -0.88 4.32
C PHE A 27 -2.75 -2.28 4.88
N TYR A 28 -2.79 -3.25 3.98
CA TYR A 28 -2.95 -4.67 4.27
C TYR A 28 -1.81 -5.46 3.64
N ARG A 29 -1.33 -6.49 4.34
CA ARG A 29 -0.40 -7.49 3.84
C ARG A 29 -1.04 -8.87 4.03
N ASP A 30 -1.20 -9.60 2.93
CA ASP A 30 -1.83 -10.93 2.91
C ASP A 30 -3.20 -10.91 3.61
N GLU A 31 -4.03 -9.93 3.24
CA GLU A 31 -5.36 -9.66 3.79
C GLU A 31 -5.41 -9.22 5.27
N LYS A 32 -4.28 -9.24 5.99
CA LYS A 32 -4.18 -8.72 7.35
C LYS A 32 -3.88 -7.22 7.36
N GLU A 33 -4.60 -6.46 8.18
CA GLU A 33 -4.31 -5.03 8.37
C GLU A 33 -2.93 -4.85 8.99
N LEU A 34 -2.09 -4.06 8.32
CA LEU A 34 -0.71 -3.79 8.71
C LEU A 34 -0.61 -2.43 9.41
N ARG A 35 -1.21 -1.39 8.83
CA ARG A 35 -1.12 -0.03 9.36
C ARG A 35 -2.23 0.87 8.83
N VAL A 36 -2.81 1.66 9.72
CA VAL A 36 -3.70 2.78 9.39
C VAL A 36 -2.88 4.06 9.33
N LEU A 37 -2.96 4.80 8.23
CA LEU A 37 -2.22 6.05 8.01
C LEU A 37 -3.08 7.31 8.15
N GLY A 38 -4.41 7.17 8.23
CA GLY A 38 -5.31 8.32 8.27
C GLY A 38 -5.19 9.15 6.99
N ASN A 39 -4.63 10.36 7.08
CA ASN A 39 -4.43 11.24 5.93
C ASN A 39 -3.16 10.94 5.13
N GLY A 40 -2.25 10.10 5.66
CA GLY A 40 -1.07 9.65 4.93
C GLY A 40 -1.41 8.68 3.80
N THR A 41 -0.69 8.72 2.69
CA THR A 41 -0.91 7.83 1.53
C THR A 41 0.27 6.91 1.23
N GLU A 42 1.35 7.00 2.01
CA GLU A 42 2.61 6.31 1.76
C GLU A 42 3.04 5.49 2.98
N LEU A 43 3.45 4.25 2.72
CA LEU A 43 4.02 3.33 3.71
C LEU A 43 5.46 3.01 3.28
N SER A 44 6.42 3.38 4.12
CA SER A 44 7.82 3.01 3.93
C SER A 44 8.13 1.67 4.60
N LEU A 45 8.74 0.75 3.86
CA LEU A 45 9.34 -0.48 4.36
C LEU A 45 10.85 -0.31 4.26
N SER A 46 11.48 -0.06 5.41
CA SER A 46 12.91 0.21 5.50
C SER A 46 13.42 -0.15 6.90
N PRO A 47 14.48 -0.97 7.02
CA PRO A 47 15.06 -1.80 5.95
C PRO A 47 14.11 -2.94 5.55
N LEU A 48 14.15 -3.34 4.27
CA LEU A 48 13.48 -4.56 3.80
C LEU A 48 14.09 -5.81 4.47
N GLN A 49 13.23 -6.77 4.77
CA GLN A 49 13.54 -8.03 5.44
C GLN A 49 12.74 -9.12 4.74
N LEU A 50 13.19 -10.37 4.77
CA LEU A 50 12.44 -11.49 4.17
C LEU A 50 10.98 -11.57 4.65
N ASN A 51 10.71 -11.24 5.92
CA ASN A 51 9.36 -11.25 6.51
C ASN A 51 8.44 -10.12 5.98
N HIS A 52 8.97 -9.16 5.23
CA HIS A 52 8.20 -8.15 4.51
C HIS A 52 7.68 -8.68 3.18
N SER A 53 8.08 -9.89 2.76
CA SER A 53 7.49 -10.52 1.58
C SER A 53 5.99 -10.75 1.76
N GLY A 54 5.22 -10.48 0.70
CA GLY A 54 3.77 -10.73 0.70
C GLY A 54 3.02 -9.96 -0.38
N ARG A 55 1.70 -10.08 -0.40
CA ARG A 55 0.82 -9.27 -1.25
C ARG A 55 0.27 -8.08 -0.49
N TYR A 56 0.54 -6.89 -1.01
CA TYR A 56 0.13 -5.63 -0.39
C TYR A 56 -1.05 -5.03 -1.13
N ARG A 57 -2.02 -4.51 -0.39
CA ARG A 57 -3.12 -3.66 -0.90
C ARG A 57 -3.41 -2.54 0.07
N CYS A 58 -3.95 -1.43 -0.42
CA CYS A 58 -4.50 -0.39 0.44
C CYS A 58 -6.02 -0.30 0.31
N ARG A 59 -6.68 0.24 1.33
CA ARG A 59 -8.08 0.67 1.30
C ARG A 59 -8.13 2.12 1.71
N GLY A 60 -8.94 2.92 1.04
CA GLY A 60 -9.13 4.33 1.38
C GLY A 60 -10.46 4.87 0.88
N SER A 61 -10.85 6.01 1.42
CA SER A 61 -11.99 6.79 0.93
C SER A 61 -11.57 7.60 -0.27
N VAL A 62 -12.35 7.50 -1.36
CA VAL A 62 -12.18 8.34 -2.56
C VAL A 62 -13.48 9.08 -2.85
N TYR A 63 -13.37 10.32 -3.31
CA TYR A 63 -14.52 11.08 -3.76
C TYR A 63 -14.95 10.55 -5.15
N SER A 64 -16.11 9.89 -5.21
CA SER A 64 -16.78 9.57 -6.46
C SER A 64 -17.64 10.76 -6.92
N ASP A 65 -18.26 10.66 -8.08
CA ASP A 65 -19.03 11.79 -8.64
C ASP A 65 -20.30 12.12 -7.82
N VAL A 66 -20.69 11.24 -6.90
CA VAL A 66 -21.93 11.36 -6.10
C VAL A 66 -21.68 11.32 -4.58
N SER A 67 -20.60 10.69 -4.11
CA SER A 67 -20.29 10.56 -2.67
C SER A 67 -18.87 10.05 -2.39
N GLN A 68 -18.46 10.09 -1.12
CA GLN A 68 -17.26 9.40 -0.65
C GLN A 68 -17.52 7.90 -0.56
N VAL A 69 -16.67 7.10 -1.21
CA VAL A 69 -16.79 5.64 -1.22
C VAL A 69 -15.47 5.01 -0.81
N TRP A 70 -15.55 3.99 0.03
CA TRP A 70 -14.41 3.15 0.37
C TRP A 70 -14.05 2.24 -0.81
N LYS A 71 -12.82 2.34 -1.28
CA LYS A 71 -12.28 1.50 -2.35
C LYS A 71 -10.99 0.84 -1.89
N ALA A 72 -10.77 -0.38 -2.37
CA ALA A 72 -9.51 -1.10 -2.21
C ALA A 72 -8.70 -1.03 -3.51
N SER A 73 -7.38 -0.98 -3.39
CA SER A 73 -6.47 -1.13 -4.52
C SER A 73 -6.40 -2.59 -4.94
N VAL A 74 -5.83 -2.81 -6.13
CA VAL A 74 -5.32 -4.13 -6.51
C VAL A 74 -4.23 -4.58 -5.53
N SER A 75 -4.11 -5.89 -5.36
CA SER A 75 -3.07 -6.49 -4.53
C SER A 75 -1.81 -6.76 -5.35
N VAL A 76 -0.69 -6.16 -4.95
CA VAL A 76 0.61 -6.27 -5.63
C VAL A 76 1.59 -7.15 -4.84
N PRO A 77 2.34 -8.06 -5.49
CA PRO A 77 3.36 -8.85 -4.82
C PRO A 77 4.60 -8.00 -4.55
N VAL A 78 5.14 -8.11 -3.35
CA VAL A 78 6.43 -7.56 -2.93
C VAL A 78 7.31 -8.74 -2.53
N PRO A 79 8.01 -9.39 -3.47
CA PRO A 79 8.93 -10.47 -3.14
C PRO A 79 10.28 -9.89 -2.69
N VAL A 80 10.69 -10.20 -1.46
CA VAL A 80 12.01 -9.85 -0.93
C VAL A 80 12.94 -11.04 -1.09
N THR A 81 14.14 -10.79 -1.57
CA THR A 81 15.19 -11.79 -1.83
C THR A 81 16.46 -11.43 -1.06
N VAL A 82 17.36 -12.40 -0.90
CA VAL A 82 18.68 -12.22 -0.27
C VAL A 82 19.75 -12.14 -1.35
#